data_AF-A0A6I6W912-F1
#
_entry.id   AF-A0A6I6W912-F1
#
_cell.length_a   1.000
_cell.length_b   1.000
_cell.length_c   1.000
_cell.angle_alpha   90.00
_cell.angle_beta   90.00
_cell.angle_gamma   90.00
#
_symmetry.space_group_name_H-M   'P 1'
#
loop_
_entity.id
_entity.type
_entity.pdbx_description
1 polymer ?
#
loop_
_entity_poly.entity_id
_entity_poly.type
_entity_poly.pdbx_seq_one_letter_code
_entity_poly.pdbx_strand_id
1 'polypeptide(L)'
;MGQVRVYFREFAEGANDEYVNFNELREAAREIRSTRDFSYNATAVAKELLNRPYLLRHLDITPDAFLHTTKPDDRFNLSDITYARMATSYSPHRPA
;
A
#
# COMPACT_ATOMS: atom_id res chain seq x y z
N MET A 1 1.27 -4.47 7.90
CA MET A 1 2.11 -3.34 7.45
C MET A 1 3.61 -3.63 7.39
N GLY A 2 4.21 -4.39 8.33
CA GLY A 2 5.65 -4.69 8.28
C GLY A 2 6.11 -5.40 6.99
N GLN A 3 5.36 -6.41 6.53
CA GLN A 3 5.67 -7.14 5.30
C GLN A 3 5.46 -6.31 4.03
N VAL A 4 4.45 -5.42 3.98
CA VAL A 4 4.24 -4.50 2.84
C VAL A 4 5.49 -3.62 2.62
N ARG A 5 6.12 -3.19 3.71
CA ARG A 5 7.35 -2.40 3.66
C ARG A 5 8.56 -3.19 3.15
N VAL A 6 8.62 -4.49 3.42
CA VAL A 6 9.68 -5.40 2.94
C VAL A 6 9.56 -5.62 1.44
N TYR A 7 8.35 -5.86 0.94
CA TYR A 7 8.09 -6.15 -0.47
C TYR A 7 7.85 -4.90 -1.33
N PHE A 8 7.93 -3.70 -0.74
CA PHE A 8 7.70 -2.43 -1.44
C PHE A 8 8.50 -2.31 -2.74
N ARG A 9 9.78 -2.69 -2.70
CA ARG A 9 10.66 -2.66 -3.88
C ARG A 9 10.35 -3.73 -4.92
N GLU A 10 9.73 -4.83 -4.54
CA GLU A 10 9.25 -5.83 -5.50
C GLU A 10 7.98 -5.35 -6.21
N PHE A 11 7.15 -4.53 -5.55
CA PHE A 11 5.94 -3.96 -6.13
C PHE A 11 6.23 -2.79 -7.08
N ALA A 12 7.15 -1.90 -6.73
CA ALA A 12 7.49 -0.74 -7.55
C ALA A 12 8.18 -1.16 -8.87
N GLU A 13 7.68 -0.71 -10.02
CA GLU A 13 8.23 -1.06 -11.34
C GLU A 13 9.63 -0.47 -11.56
N GLY A 14 9.85 0.77 -11.12
CA GLY A 14 11.13 1.46 -11.25
C GLY A 14 12.09 1.19 -10.09
N ALA A 15 13.36 0.96 -10.41
CA ALA A 15 14.44 0.79 -9.43
C ALA A 15 14.59 1.96 -8.44
N ASN A 16 14.13 3.16 -8.85
CA ASN A 16 14.15 4.39 -8.04
C ASN A 16 12.74 4.91 -7.72
N ASP A 17 11.68 4.15 -8.01
CA ASP A 17 10.33 4.64 -7.76
C ASP A 17 10.11 4.78 -6.26
N GLU A 18 9.63 5.97 -5.88
CA GLU A 18 9.28 6.30 -4.50
C GLU A 18 7.87 5.84 -4.14
N TYR A 19 7.09 5.40 -5.14
CA TYR A 19 5.69 5.05 -5.02
C TYR A 19 5.39 3.68 -5.64
N VAL A 20 4.36 3.02 -5.11
CA VAL A 20 3.72 1.85 -5.71
C VAL A 20 2.29 2.23 -6.06
N ASN A 21 1.91 2.10 -7.32
CA ASN A 21 0.54 2.32 -7.77
C ASN A 21 -0.32 1.05 -7.62
N PHE A 22 -1.65 1.21 -7.61
CA PHE A 22 -2.55 0.07 -7.40
C PHE A 22 -2.58 -0.92 -8.55
N ASN A 23 -2.19 -0.51 -9.77
CA ASN A 23 -2.04 -1.46 -10.87
C ASN A 23 -0.81 -2.35 -10.66
N GLU A 24 0.34 -1.81 -10.25
CA GLU A 24 1.52 -2.58 -9.86
C GLU A 24 1.22 -3.53 -8.69
N LEU A 25 0.40 -3.08 -7.73
CA LEU A 25 -0.05 -3.96 -6.64
C LEU A 25 -0.96 -5.10 -7.15
N ARG A 26 -1.83 -4.82 -8.13
CA ARG A 26 -2.68 -5.84 -8.79
C ARG A 26 -1.87 -6.79 -9.67
N GLU A 27 -0.81 -6.31 -10.32
CA GLU A 27 0.17 -7.13 -11.02
C GLU A 27 0.86 -8.08 -10.04
N ALA A 28 1.36 -7.56 -8.92
CA ALA A 28 1.98 -8.35 -7.87
C ALA A 28 1.02 -9.39 -7.28
N ALA A 29 -0.27 -9.05 -7.15
CA ALA A 29 -1.31 -9.98 -6.73
C ALA A 29 -1.74 -11.00 -7.80
N ARG A 30 -1.24 -10.86 -9.04
CA ARG A 30 -1.65 -11.64 -10.23
C ARG A 30 -3.13 -11.51 -10.58
N GLU A 31 -3.74 -10.37 -10.25
CA GLU A 31 -5.11 -10.04 -10.68
C GLU A 31 -5.14 -9.55 -12.14
N ILE A 32 -4.04 -8.95 -12.60
CA ILE A 32 -3.83 -8.55 -13.99
C ILE A 32 -2.53 -9.13 -14.54
N ARG A 33 -2.41 -9.19 -15.88
CA ARG A 33 -1.22 -9.70 -16.55
C ARG A 33 -0.04 -8.75 -16.33
N SER A 34 1.12 -9.30 -15.98
CA SER A 34 2.39 -8.59 -15.89
C SER A 34 3.49 -9.45 -16.50
N THR A 35 4.52 -8.79 -17.05
CA THR A 35 5.78 -9.42 -17.47
C THR A 35 6.79 -9.51 -16.33
N ARG A 36 6.46 -8.95 -15.16
CA ARG A 36 7.32 -8.89 -13.98
C ARG A 36 7.17 -10.15 -13.13
N ASP A 37 8.29 -10.61 -12.59
CA ASP A 37 8.32 -11.73 -11.66
C ASP A 37 8.26 -11.24 -10.22
N PHE A 38 7.28 -11.76 -9.48
CA PHE A 38 7.09 -11.47 -8.06
C PHE A 38 7.33 -12.73 -7.23
N SER A 39 8.01 -12.58 -6.08
CA SER A 39 8.18 -13.69 -5.16
C SER A 39 6.83 -14.21 -4.65
N TYR A 40 6.78 -15.49 -4.23
CA TYR A 40 5.57 -16.09 -3.67
C TYR A 40 5.02 -15.27 -2.49
N ASN A 41 5.92 -14.80 -1.62
CA ASN A 41 5.54 -14.00 -0.46
C ASN A 41 5.08 -12.59 -0.84
N ALA A 42 5.72 -11.93 -1.81
CA ALA A 42 5.24 -10.65 -2.32
C ALA A 42 3.83 -10.77 -2.92
N THR A 43 3.59 -11.83 -3.69
CA THR A 43 2.25 -12.14 -4.24
C THR A 43 1.20 -12.31 -3.14
N ALA A 44 1.52 -13.07 -2.09
CA ALA A 44 0.62 -13.30 -0.97
C ALA A 44 0.30 -12.00 -0.21
N VAL A 45 1.31 -11.16 0.04
CA VAL A 45 1.15 -9.87 0.71
C VAL A 45 0.35 -8.88 -0.13
N ALA A 46 0.56 -8.83 -1.44
CA ALA A 46 -0.22 -7.98 -2.35
C ALA A 46 -1.71 -8.36 -2.33
N LYS A 47 -2.02 -9.67 -2.41
CA LYS A 47 -3.39 -10.18 -2.29
C LYS A 47 -4.02 -9.84 -0.96
N GLU A 48 -3.28 -10.00 0.14
CA GLU A 48 -3.79 -9.65 1.47
C GLU A 48 -4.08 -8.15 1.58
N LEU A 49 -3.23 -7.30 1.00
CA LEU A 49 -3.41 -5.85 1.03
C LEU A 49 -4.64 -5.41 0.23
N LEU A 50 -4.84 -5.95 -0.98
CA LEU A 50 -6.03 -5.68 -1.81
C LEU A 50 -7.33 -6.16 -1.15
N ASN A 51 -7.28 -7.26 -0.39
CA ASN A 51 -8.43 -7.76 0.38
C ASN A 51 -8.76 -6.93 1.64
N ARG A 52 -7.99 -5.88 1.94
CA ARG A 52 -8.19 -5.01 3.10
C ARG A 52 -8.49 -3.57 2.66
N PRO A 53 -9.70 -3.30 2.11
CA PRO A 53 -10.03 -2.00 1.50
C PRO A 53 -9.88 -0.81 2.46
N TYR A 54 -10.11 -1.02 3.76
CA TYR A 54 -9.89 0.01 4.77
C TYR A 54 -8.41 0.40 4.90
N LEU A 55 -7.50 -0.56 4.81
CA LEU A 55 -6.05 -0.30 4.86
C LEU A 55 -5.57 0.34 3.55
N LEU A 56 -6.07 -0.15 2.41
CA LEU A 56 -5.77 0.41 1.10
C LEU A 56 -6.11 1.90 1.04
N ARG A 57 -7.29 2.28 1.56
CA ARG A 57 -7.71 3.69 1.68
C ARG A 57 -6.81 4.52 2.59
N HIS A 58 -6.20 3.93 3.63
CA HIS A 58 -5.25 4.67 4.48
C HIS A 58 -3.88 4.84 3.83
N LEU A 59 -3.50 3.95 2.91
CA LEU A 59 -2.28 4.08 2.12
C LEU A 59 -2.42 5.10 0.99
N ASP A 60 -3.64 5.23 0.46
CA ASP A 60 -4.03 6.16 -0.61
C ASP A 60 -4.17 7.62 -0.13
N ILE A 61 -4.07 7.86 1.18
CA ILE A 61 -4.15 9.21 1.76
C ILE A 61 -2.75 9.62 2.20
N THR A 62 -2.10 10.45 1.39
CA THR A 62 -0.86 11.11 1.78
C THR A 62 -1.16 12.15 2.88
N PRO A 63 -0.40 12.22 3.97
CA PRO A 63 -0.61 13.18 5.07
C PRO A 63 -0.27 14.63 4.72
N ASP A 64 0.02 14.96 3.46
CA ASP A 64 0.13 16.34 2.93
C ASP A 64 -1.24 17.06 2.86
N ALA A 65 -2.09 16.75 3.83
CA ALA A 65 -3.32 17.44 4.19
C ALA A 65 -3.07 18.87 4.70
N PHE A 66 -1.89 19.46 4.49
CA PHE A 66 -1.67 20.90 4.62
C PHE A 66 -2.40 21.68 3.51
N LEU A 67 -2.72 21.01 2.39
CA LEU A 67 -3.44 21.60 1.24
C LEU A 67 -4.91 21.14 1.09
N HIS A 68 -5.49 20.45 2.07
CA HIS A 68 -6.90 20.01 2.02
C HIS A 68 -7.29 19.23 0.75
N THR A 69 -6.41 18.37 0.22
CA THR A 69 -6.80 17.48 -0.90
C THR A 69 -6.80 16.04 -0.42
N THR A 70 -7.96 15.55 0.03
CA THR A 70 -8.19 14.12 0.31
C THR A 70 -8.44 13.34 -0.98
N LYS A 71 -7.76 13.68 -2.07
CA LYS A 71 -7.95 12.99 -3.35
C LYS A 71 -7.15 11.69 -3.32
N PRO A 72 -7.82 10.54 -3.54
CA PRO A 72 -7.14 9.30 -3.94
C PRO A 72 -6.12 9.59 -5.03
N ASP A 73 -4.91 9.09 -4.85
CA ASP A 73 -3.83 9.19 -5.84
C ASP A 73 -3.51 7.80 -6.43
N ASP A 74 -4.24 6.77 -6.00
CA ASP A 74 -4.12 5.35 -6.40
C ASP A 74 -2.68 4.82 -6.28
N ARG A 75 -1.91 5.39 -5.34
CA ARG A 75 -0.51 5.06 -5.07
C ARG A 75 -0.12 5.30 -3.62
N PHE A 76 0.93 4.64 -3.17
CA PHE A 76 1.46 4.80 -1.81
C PHE A 76 2.99 4.69 -1.77
N ASN A 77 3.62 5.37 -0.82
CA ASN A 77 5.06 5.28 -0.55
C ASN A 77 5.34 4.67 0.84
N LEU A 78 6.63 4.57 1.20
CA LEU A 78 7.06 4.04 2.51
C LEU A 78 6.57 4.89 3.70
N SER A 79 6.40 6.20 3.52
CA SER A 79 5.87 7.11 4.53
C SER A 79 4.38 6.85 4.77
N ASP A 80 3.60 6.60 3.71
CA ASP A 80 2.18 6.26 3.79
C ASP A 80 1.98 4.93 4.55
N ILE A 81 2.84 3.93 4.32
CA ILE A 81 2.83 2.67 5.09
C ILE A 81 3.09 2.93 6.58
N THR A 82 4.02 3.84 6.88
CA THR A 82 4.36 4.20 8.26
C THR A 82 3.20 4.92 8.93
N TYR A 83 2.57 5.86 8.23
CA TYR A 83 1.42 6.61 8.71
C TYR A 83 0.19 5.70 8.91
N ALA A 84 -0.15 4.87 7.93
CA ALA A 84 -1.24 3.92 8.02
C ALA A 84 -1.02 2.91 9.17
N ARG A 85 0.22 2.48 9.41
CA ARG A 85 0.55 1.66 10.59
C ARG A 85 0.27 2.42 11.88
N MET A 86 0.66 3.68 11.99
CA MET A 86 0.39 4.50 13.18
C MET A 86 -1.11 4.68 13.38
N ALA A 87 -1.86 5.11 12.35
CA ALA A 87 -3.30 5.34 12.40
C ALA A 87 -4.09 4.09 12.79
N THR A 88 -3.74 2.94 12.21
CA THR A 88 -4.38 1.65 12.52
C THR A 88 -4.04 1.14 13.92
N SER A 89 -2.82 1.42 14.39
CA SER A 89 -2.40 1.12 15.78
C SER A 89 -3.06 2.07 16.80
N TYR A 90 -3.43 3.27 16.37
CA TYR A 90 -4.11 4.31 17.14
C TYR A 90 -5.64 4.19 17.14
N SER A 91 -6.23 3.06 16.73
CA SER A 91 -7.67 2.84 16.97
C SER A 91 -7.92 2.94 18.48
N PRO A 92 -8.58 3.99 19.01
CA PRO A 92 -8.94 4.01 20.41
C PRO A 92 -9.89 2.83 20.59
N HIS A 93 -9.66 2.03 21.62
CA HIS A 93 -10.68 1.10 22.11
C HIS A 93 -11.97 1.89 22.25
N ARG A 94 -12.96 1.62 21.38
CA ARG A 94 -14.32 2.11 21.55
C ARG A 94 -14.78 1.52 22.90
N PRO A 95 -15.09 2.32 23.92
CA PRO A 95 -15.73 1.76 25.11
C PRO A 95 -17.06 1.18 24.64
N ALA A 96 -17.33 -0.05 25.10
CA ALA A 96 -18.61 -0.73 24.90
C ALA A 96 -19.75 0.04 25.57
#